data_AF-A0A091VGF0-F1
#
_entry.id   AF-A0A091VGF0-F1
#
_cell.length_a   1.000
_cell.length_b   1.000
_cell.length_c   1.000
_cell.angle_alpha   90.00
_cell.angle_beta   90.00
_cell.angle_gamma   90.00
#
_symmetry.space_group_name_H-M   'P 1'
#
loop_
_entity.id
_entity.type
_entity.pdbx_description
1 polymer ?
#
loop_
_entity_poly.entity_id
_entity_poly.type
_entity_poly.pdbx_seq_one_letter_code
_entity_poly.pdbx_strand_id
1 'polypeptide(L)'
;FQVITGGHYDVDCRLEDPDGTVLYKEMKKQYDSFTFTASRNGTYKFCFSNEFSTFTHKTVYFDFQVGEDPPLFPSENRVTALTQMESACVSIHEALKSVIDYQTHFRLREAQGRSRAEDLNTRVAYWSIGEAIILLVVSI
;
A
#
# COMPACT_ATOMS: atom_id res chain seq x y z
N PHE A 1 3.97 4.24 0.32
CA PHE A 1 2.76 3.91 1.11
C PHE A 1 1.59 4.75 0.61
N GLN A 2 0.35 4.31 0.86
CA GLN A 2 -0.88 5.01 0.48
C GLN A 2 -1.97 4.74 1.53
N VAL A 3 -2.67 5.79 1.95
CA VAL A 3 -3.84 5.66 2.84
C VAL A 3 -5.06 5.26 2.01
N ILE A 4 -5.70 4.16 2.39
CA ILE A 4 -6.83 3.54 1.68
C ILE A 4 -8.15 4.09 2.21
N THR A 5 -8.29 4.20 3.53
CA THR A 5 -9.52 4.65 4.19
C THR A 5 -9.22 5.40 5.48
N GLY A 6 -10.19 6.23 5.92
CA GLY A 6 -10.19 6.87 7.24
C GLY A 6 -9.94 8.38 7.23
N GLY A 7 -10.88 9.15 7.79
CA GLY A 7 -10.77 10.60 7.98
C GLY A 7 -10.43 11.36 6.69
N HIS A 8 -9.42 12.23 6.76
CA HIS A 8 -8.90 13.00 5.62
C HIS A 8 -7.91 12.25 4.72
N TYR A 9 -7.84 10.92 4.85
CA TYR A 9 -6.91 10.06 4.10
C TYR A 9 -5.43 10.39 4.32
N ASP A 10 -5.07 10.99 5.46
CA ASP A 10 -3.71 11.40 5.83
C ASP A 10 -3.11 10.55 6.95
N VAL A 11 -1.80 10.40 7.03
CA VAL A 11 -1.08 9.72 8.13
C VAL A 11 0.28 10.37 8.36
N ASP A 12 0.80 10.30 9.60
CA ASP A 12 2.17 10.69 9.90
C ASP A 12 3.08 9.48 9.69
N CYS A 13 4.19 9.65 8.97
CA CYS A 13 5.13 8.59 8.66
C CYS A 13 6.54 8.97 9.15
N ARG A 14 7.23 8.03 9.79
CA ARG A 14 8.60 8.20 10.26
C ARG A 14 9.43 6.95 10.00
N LEU A 15 10.65 7.16 9.53
CA LEU A 15 11.68 6.14 9.36
C LEU A 15 12.89 6.48 10.23
N GLU A 16 13.35 5.49 10.99
CA GLU A 16 14.54 5.59 11.84
C GLU A 16 15.59 4.53 11.47
N ASP A 17 16.85 4.95 11.52
CA ASP A 17 18.04 4.10 11.44
C ASP A 17 18.19 3.26 12.73
N PRO A 18 19.03 2.20 12.77
CA PRO A 18 19.24 1.38 13.96
C PRO A 18 19.73 2.17 15.19
N ASP A 19 20.42 3.29 14.98
CA ASP A 19 20.88 4.21 16.03
C ASP A 19 19.77 5.15 16.56
N GLY A 20 18.56 5.08 16.00
CA GLY A 20 17.44 5.97 16.34
C GLY A 20 17.46 7.32 15.62
N THR A 21 18.38 7.52 14.68
CA THR A 21 18.39 8.73 13.84
C THR A 21 17.22 8.71 12.86
N VAL A 22 16.45 9.79 12.82
CA VAL A 22 15.32 9.92 11.89
C VAL A 22 15.83 10.22 10.48
N LEU A 23 15.59 9.29 9.55
CA LEU A 23 16.00 9.43 8.14
C LEU A 23 14.91 10.06 7.29
N TYR A 24 13.65 9.83 7.65
CA TYR A 24 12.50 10.41 6.96
C TYR A 24 11.38 10.65 7.96
N LYS A 25 10.73 11.82 7.84
CA LYS A 25 9.61 12.21 8.68
C LYS A 25 8.69 13.12 7.90
N GLU A 26 7.49 12.64 7.64
CA GLU A 26 6.46 13.40 6.96
C GLU A 26 5.16 13.36 7.76
N MET A 27 4.45 14.48 7.79
CA MET A 27 3.23 14.65 8.57
C MET A 27 2.04 14.82 7.63
N LYS A 28 0.90 14.24 7.98
CA LYS A 28 -0.38 14.36 7.26
C LYS A 28 -0.28 14.08 5.75
N LYS A 29 0.46 13.06 5.34
CA LYS A 29 0.57 12.66 3.93
C LYS A 29 -0.47 11.60 3.58
N GLN A 30 -1.05 11.71 2.37
CA GLN A 30 -1.99 10.71 1.86
C GLN A 30 -1.30 9.56 1.12
N TYR A 31 -0.25 9.90 0.39
CA TYR A 31 0.62 8.95 -0.29
C TYR A 31 2.03 9.52 -0.32
N ASP A 32 3.02 8.65 -0.26
CA ASP A 32 4.41 9.02 -0.55
C ASP A 32 5.24 7.79 -0.92
N SER A 33 6.34 8.02 -1.63
CA SER A 33 7.35 7.02 -1.94
C SER A 33 8.73 7.58 -1.58
N PHE A 34 9.45 6.87 -0.73
CA PHE A 34 10.76 7.28 -0.25
C PHE A 34 11.77 6.16 -0.43
N THR A 35 12.84 6.47 -1.16
CA THR A 35 13.96 5.55 -1.40
C THR A 35 15.20 6.08 -0.68
N PHE A 36 15.85 5.22 0.08
CA PHE A 36 17.10 5.54 0.77
C PHE A 36 18.06 4.36 0.70
N THR A 37 19.35 4.64 0.85
CA THR A 37 20.40 3.62 0.95
C THR A 37 20.75 3.41 2.41
N ALA A 38 20.67 2.16 2.87
CA ALA A 38 21.06 1.78 4.22
C ALA A 38 22.57 1.99 4.40
N SER A 39 22.95 2.99 5.20
CA SER A 39 24.37 3.30 5.45
C SER A 39 24.98 2.38 6.51
N ARG A 40 24.15 1.73 7.32
CA ARG A 40 24.57 0.90 8.44
C ARG A 40 23.77 -0.39 8.48
N ASN A 41 24.41 -1.46 8.94
CA ASN A 41 23.76 -2.72 9.18
C ASN A 41 22.97 -2.66 10.49
N GLY A 42 21.70 -3.07 10.45
CA GLY A 42 20.86 -3.17 11.63
C GLY A 42 19.38 -3.11 11.30
N THR A 43 18.55 -2.93 12.32
CA THR A 43 17.09 -2.88 12.18
C THR A 43 16.59 -1.45 11.98
N TYR A 44 16.00 -1.20 10.83
CA TYR A 44 15.29 0.04 10.52
C TYR A 44 13.87 0.00 11.05
N LYS A 45 13.37 1.12 11.58
CA LYS A 45 12.00 1.21 12.10
C LYS A 45 11.17 2.13 11.21
N PHE A 46 10.06 1.60 10.69
CA PHE A 46 9.05 2.36 9.96
C PHE A 46 7.80 2.48 10.84
N CYS A 47 7.38 3.71 11.11
CA CYS A 47 6.26 4.02 11.99
C CYS A 47 5.21 4.83 11.23
N PHE A 48 3.96 4.38 11.31
CA PHE A 48 2.79 5.15 10.89
C PHE A 48 2.01 5.56 12.15
N SER A 49 1.80 6.87 12.34
CA SER A 49 1.06 7.40 13.47
C SER A 49 -0.26 8.04 13.02
N ASN A 50 -1.31 7.76 13.80
CA ASN A 50 -2.63 8.34 13.68
C ASN A 50 -3.05 9.09 14.95
N GLU A 51 -2.09 9.61 15.71
CA GLU A 51 -2.38 10.29 16.97
C GLU A 51 -3.24 11.56 16.78
N PHE A 52 -3.16 12.19 15.60
CA PHE A 52 -3.90 13.41 15.28
C PHE A 52 -5.38 13.19 14.89
N SER A 53 -5.79 11.98 14.50
CA SER A 53 -7.19 11.67 14.19
C SER A 53 -7.73 10.63 15.17
N THR A 54 -8.18 11.09 16.33
CA THR A 54 -8.72 10.24 17.40
C THR A 54 -10.08 9.61 17.07
N PHE A 55 -10.79 10.13 16.06
CA PHE A 55 -12.17 9.76 15.78
C PHE A 55 -12.33 8.60 14.77
N THR A 56 -11.37 8.38 13.88
CA THR A 56 -11.49 7.40 12.78
C THR A 56 -10.26 6.53 12.66
N HIS A 57 -10.47 5.21 12.57
CA HIS A 57 -9.44 4.26 12.16
C HIS A 57 -8.97 4.55 10.73
N LYS A 58 -7.68 4.36 10.47
CA LYS A 58 -7.06 4.52 9.16
C LYS A 58 -6.46 3.22 8.67
N THR A 59 -6.71 2.87 7.41
CA THR A 59 -6.10 1.73 6.74
C THR A 59 -5.01 2.23 5.82
N VAL A 60 -3.76 1.82 6.04
CA VAL A 60 -2.60 2.22 5.24
C VAL A 60 -2.04 1.01 4.52
N TYR A 61 -1.94 1.11 3.19
CA TYR A 61 -1.17 0.18 2.39
C TYR A 61 0.28 0.65 2.33
N PHE A 62 1.22 -0.25 2.60
CA PHE A 62 2.64 0.01 2.46
C PHE A 62 3.29 -1.18 1.80
N ASP A 63 4.36 -0.89 1.07
CA ASP A 63 5.19 -1.87 0.39
C ASP A 63 6.66 -1.52 0.68
N PHE A 64 7.46 -2.54 1.00
CA PHE A 64 8.87 -2.40 1.33
C PHE A 64 9.68 -3.18 0.30
N GLN A 65 10.48 -2.45 -0.47
CA GLN A 65 11.37 -3.02 -1.48
C GLN A 65 12.80 -2.88 -0.98
N VAL A 66 13.48 -4.01 -0.76
CA VAL A 66 14.84 -4.04 -0.21
C VAL A 66 15.79 -4.58 -1.28
N GLY A 67 16.50 -3.66 -1.94
CA GLY A 67 17.54 -4.00 -2.92
C GLY A 67 17.05 -4.84 -4.10
N GLU A 68 18.00 -5.43 -4.81
CA GLU A 68 17.71 -6.48 -5.80
C GLU A 68 17.51 -7.81 -5.08
N ASP A 69 16.55 -8.60 -5.55
CA ASP A 69 16.37 -9.97 -5.08
C ASP A 69 17.67 -10.75 -5.30
N PRO A 70 18.08 -11.61 -4.35
CA PRO A 70 19.27 -12.42 -4.53
C PRO A 70 19.13 -13.24 -5.83
N PRO A 71 20.20 -13.36 -6.63
CA PRO A 71 20.16 -14.09 -7.89
C PRO A 71 19.68 -15.52 -7.64
N LEU A 72 18.81 -16.01 -8.53
CA LEU A 72 18.20 -17.34 -8.38
C LEU A 72 19.25 -18.45 -8.43
N PHE A 73 20.34 -18.20 -9.16
CA PHE A 73 21.44 -19.13 -9.32
C PHE A 73 22.78 -18.45 -9.01
N PRO A 74 23.73 -19.16 -8.37
CA PRO A 74 25.08 -18.64 -8.15
C PRO A 74 25.87 -18.42 -9.46
N SER A 75 25.41 -19.02 -10.57
CA SER A 75 25.92 -18.86 -11.93
C SER A 75 25.49 -17.54 -12.59
N GLU A 76 24.44 -16.88 -12.10
CA GLU A 76 23.93 -15.61 -12.64
C GLU A 76 24.93 -14.46 -12.46
N ASN A 77 25.70 -14.49 -11.35
CA ASN A 77 26.77 -13.53 -11.06
C ASN A 77 28.13 -13.90 -11.69
N ARG A 78 28.25 -15.07 -12.32
CA ARG A 78 29.48 -15.50 -13.00
C ARG A 78 29.34 -15.21 -14.50
N VAL A 79 30.43 -14.81 -15.15
CA VAL A 79 30.51 -14.65 -16.63
C VAL A 79 30.55 -16.03 -17.33
N THR A 80 29.77 -16.99 -16.84
CA THR A 80 29.57 -18.31 -17.41
C THR A 80 28.19 -18.35 -18.03
N ALA A 81 28.08 -18.85 -19.27
CA ALA A 81 26.79 -18.99 -19.93
C ALA A 81 25.85 -19.81 -19.04
N LEU A 82 24.69 -19.24 -18.71
CA LEU A 82 23.60 -19.97 -18.09
C LEU A 82 23.22 -21.13 -19.00
N THR A 83 22.92 -22.28 -18.42
CA THR A 83 22.31 -23.39 -19.14
C THR A 83 20.94 -22.96 -19.68
N GLN A 84 20.47 -23.61 -20.74
CA GLN A 84 19.16 -23.32 -21.33
C GLN A 84 18.01 -23.41 -20.30
N MET A 85 18.15 -24.29 -19.30
CA MET A 85 17.20 -24.44 -18.20
C MET A 85 17.26 -23.28 -17.20
N GLU A 86 18.46 -22.83 -16.82
CA GLU A 86 18.63 -21.66 -15.92
C GLU A 86 18.07 -20.39 -16.56
N SER A 87 18.35 -20.14 -17.85
CA SER A 87 17.82 -18.97 -18.57
C SER A 87 16.28 -19.00 -18.67
N ALA A 88 15.68 -20.16 -18.95
CA ALA A 88 14.24 -20.31 -18.95
C ALA A 88 13.63 -20.04 -17.56
N CYS A 89 14.30 -20.50 -16.48
CA CYS A 89 13.84 -20.27 -15.13
C CYS A 89 13.87 -18.78 -14.74
N VAL A 90 14.95 -18.06 -15.06
CA VAL A 90 15.05 -16.61 -14.85
C VAL A 90 13.94 -15.86 -15.60
N SER A 91 13.72 -16.18 -16.88
CA SER A 91 12.67 -15.54 -17.68
C SER A 91 11.25 -15.79 -17.11
N ILE A 92 10.96 -17.01 -16.66
CA ILE A 92 9.68 -17.34 -16.00
C ILE A 92 9.55 -16.56 -14.69
N HIS A 93 10.62 -16.45 -13.91
CA HIS A 93 10.60 -15.72 -12.66
C HIS A 93 10.31 -14.22 -12.87
N GLU A 94 10.97 -13.57 -13.83
CA GLU A 94 10.69 -12.18 -14.20
C GLU A 94 9.24 -11.98 -14.66
N ALA A 95 8.73 -12.88 -15.50
CA ALA A 95 7.34 -12.84 -15.95
C ALA A 95 6.36 -13.00 -14.78
N LEU A 96 6.60 -13.93 -13.86
CA LEU A 96 5.78 -14.12 -12.66
C LEU A 96 5.83 -12.92 -11.73
N LYS A 97 7.00 -12.30 -11.54
CA LYS A 97 7.16 -11.07 -10.76
C LYS A 97 6.30 -9.94 -11.32
N SER A 98 6.31 -9.75 -12.64
CA SER A 98 5.45 -8.79 -13.32
C SER A 98 3.96 -9.07 -13.09
N VAL A 99 3.53 -10.33 -13.21
CA VAL A 99 2.13 -10.72 -12.95
C VAL A 99 1.70 -10.44 -11.51
N ILE A 100 2.56 -10.73 -10.53
CA ILE A 100 2.28 -10.48 -9.10
C ILE A 100 2.10 -8.98 -8.84
N ASP A 101 2.95 -8.14 -9.44
CA ASP A 101 2.86 -6.68 -9.30
C ASP A 101 1.52 -6.16 -9.84
N TYR A 102 1.13 -6.58 -11.05
CA TYR A 102 -0.17 -6.23 -11.62
C TYR A 102 -1.34 -6.70 -10.74
N GLN A 103 -1.31 -7.94 -10.27
CA GLN A 103 -2.36 -8.48 -9.39
C GLN A 103 -2.49 -7.67 -8.10
N THR A 104 -1.35 -7.29 -7.51
CA THR A 104 -1.32 -6.47 -6.29
C THR A 104 -1.93 -5.10 -6.53
N HIS A 105 -1.57 -4.44 -7.64
CA HIS A 105 -2.16 -3.17 -8.03
C HIS A 105 -3.69 -3.27 -8.24
N PHE A 106 -4.17 -4.30 -8.93
CA PHE A 106 -5.61 -4.49 -9.13
C PHE A 106 -6.36 -4.78 -7.83
N ARG A 107 -5.83 -5.65 -6.97
CA ARG A 107 -6.41 -5.93 -5.64
C ARG A 107 -6.50 -4.68 -4.79
N LEU A 108 -5.47 -3.83 -4.82
CA LEU A 108 -5.48 -2.56 -4.08
C LEU A 108 -6.58 -1.62 -4.59
N ARG A 109 -6.69 -1.46 -5.91
CA ARG A 109 -7.75 -0.63 -6.52
C ARG A 109 -9.14 -1.18 -6.23
N GLU A 110 -9.33 -2.48 -6.30
CA GLU A 110 -10.61 -3.13 -5.98
C GLU A 110 -10.98 -2.89 -4.51
N ALA A 111 -10.05 -3.08 -3.58
CA ALA A 111 -10.29 -2.86 -2.15
C ALA A 111 -10.69 -1.40 -1.86
N GLN A 112 -9.97 -0.42 -2.44
CA GLN A 112 -10.32 1.00 -2.37
C GLN A 112 -11.71 1.28 -2.97
N GLY A 113 -11.96 0.76 -4.17
CA GLY A 113 -13.22 0.95 -4.90
C GLY A 113 -14.41 0.36 -4.15
N ARG A 114 -14.25 -0.83 -3.58
CA ARG A 114 -15.27 -1.51 -2.78
C ARG A 114 -15.62 -0.72 -1.53
N SER A 115 -14.62 -0.27 -0.77
CA SER A 115 -14.87 0.53 0.43
C SER A 115 -15.62 1.83 0.11
N ARG A 116 -15.25 2.50 -0.99
CA ARG A 116 -15.95 3.72 -1.45
C ARG A 116 -17.39 3.42 -1.89
N ALA A 117 -17.62 2.31 -2.58
CA ALA A 117 -18.94 1.90 -3.02
C ALA A 117 -19.85 1.59 -1.83
N GLU A 118 -19.36 0.89 -0.81
CA GLU A 118 -20.11 0.58 0.41
C GLU A 118 -20.49 1.87 1.17
N ASP A 119 -19.57 2.81 1.39
CA ASP A 119 -19.88 4.10 2.05
C ASP A 119 -20.90 4.93 1.25
N LEU A 120 -20.75 5.01 -0.08
CA LEU A 120 -21.70 5.73 -0.92
C LEU A 120 -23.09 5.08 -0.90
N ASN A 121 -23.15 3.75 -0.99
CA ASN A 121 -24.40 2.99 -0.97
C ASN A 121 -25.16 3.22 0.34
N THR A 122 -24.48 3.16 1.48
CA THR A 122 -25.10 3.41 2.79
C THR A 122 -25.64 4.83 2.89
N ARG A 123 -24.89 5.84 2.44
CA ARG A 123 -25.36 7.25 2.46
C ARG A 123 -26.58 7.46 1.57
N VAL A 124 -26.56 6.93 0.35
CA VAL A 124 -27.69 7.05 -0.59
C VAL A 124 -28.92 6.35 -0.03
N ALA A 125 -28.77 5.15 0.54
CA ALA A 125 -29.87 4.41 1.14
C ALA A 125 -30.56 5.22 2.26
N TYR A 126 -29.80 5.89 3.14
CA TYR A 126 -30.39 6.74 4.18
C TYR A 126 -31.16 7.94 3.62
N TRP A 127 -30.63 8.61 2.59
CA TRP A 127 -31.35 9.70 1.92
C TRP A 127 -32.62 9.22 1.23
N SER A 128 -32.57 8.08 0.52
CA SER A 128 -33.76 7.50 -0.13
C SER A 128 -34.84 7.07 0.87
N ILE A 129 -34.46 6.53 2.03
CA ILE A 129 -35.42 6.22 3.11
C ILE A 129 -36.06 7.52 3.63
N GLY A 130 -35.27 8.58 3.82
CA GLY A 130 -35.79 9.89 4.23
C GLY A 130 -36.80 10.48 3.23
N GLU A 131 -36.48 10.46 1.94
CA GLU A 131 -37.38 10.89 0.87
C GLU A 131 -38.68 10.08 0.84
N ALA A 132 -38.59 8.75 0.97
CA ALA A 132 -39.76 7.88 1.01
C ALA A 132 -40.68 8.21 2.19
N ILE A 133 -40.12 8.48 3.38
CA ILE A 133 -40.90 8.88 4.56
C ILE A 133 -41.60 10.24 4.31
N ILE A 134 -40.90 11.22 3.74
CA ILE A 134 -41.48 12.54 3.44
C ILE A 134 -42.66 12.41 2.48
N LEU A 135 -42.53 11.61 1.42
CA LEU A 135 -43.61 11.38 0.46
C LEU A 135 -44.84 10.73 1.11
N LEU A 136 -44.63 9.77 2.02
CA LEU A 136 -45.72 9.15 2.78
C LEU A 136 -46.45 10.16 3.66
N VAL A 137 -45.72 11.04 4.35
CA VAL A 137 -46.30 12.05 5.25
C VAL A 137 -47.12 13.10 4.47
N VAL A 138 -46.65 13.53 3.31
CA VAL A 138 -47.36 14.52 2.46
C VAL A 138 -48.60 13.91 1.78
N SER A 139 -48.62 12.59 1.59
CA SER A 139 -49.73 11.89 0.94
C SER A 139 -50.92 11.59 1.86
N ILE A 140 -50.77 11.79 3.18
CA ILE A 140 -51.82 11.65 4.20
C ILE A 140 -52.49 13.00 4.42
#